data_AF-A0A660YQ35-F1
#
_entry.id   AF-A0A660YQ35-F1
#
_cell.length_a   1.000
_cell.length_b   1.000
_cell.length_c   1.000
_cell.angle_alpha   90.00
_cell.angle_beta   90.00
_cell.angle_gamma   90.00
#
_symmetry.space_group_name_H-M   'P 1'
#
loop_
_entity.id
_entity.type
_entity.pdbx_description
1 polymer ?
#
loop_
_entity_poly.entity_id
_entity_poly.type
_entity_poly.pdbx_seq_one_letter_code
_entity_poly.pdbx_strand_id
1 'polypeptide(L)'
;MAKKCIIIVNEQHCLFNEQKELLLKKYQIEGEIKVPTNGWNLKKIREIASSLIGKQVVFVSPVPALMALMQTSEDTTGTHRVPFKVFHNSVREKKQLPDGRIIQTAAKTGWELV
;
A
#
# COMPACT_ATOMS: atom_id res chain seq x y z
N MET A 1 12.33 19.29 3.72
CA MET A 1 11.84 18.84 2.40
C MET A 1 10.99 17.59 2.58
N ALA A 2 9.90 17.45 1.82
CA ALA A 2 9.08 16.24 1.84
C ALA A 2 9.88 15.04 1.32
N LYS A 3 9.67 13.86 1.91
CA LYS A 3 10.35 12.63 1.44
C LYS A 3 9.71 12.19 0.13
N LYS A 4 10.52 11.78 -0.85
CA LYS A 4 10.01 11.19 -2.08
C LYS A 4 9.45 9.79 -1.80
N CYS A 5 8.35 9.39 -2.45
CA CYS A 5 7.84 8.03 -2.34
C CYS A 5 7.17 7.51 -3.61
N ILE A 6 7.16 6.19 -3.74
CA ILE A 6 6.29 5.46 -4.66
C ILE A 6 5.09 4.92 -3.89
N ILE A 7 3.89 5.07 -4.46
CA ILE A 7 2.68 4.48 -3.89
C ILE A 7 2.31 3.18 -4.59
N ILE A 8 1.79 2.22 -3.83
CA ILE A 8 1.22 0.96 -4.34
C ILE A 8 -0.26 0.94 -4.01
N VAL A 9 -1.10 0.88 -5.03
CA VAL A 9 -2.56 0.99 -4.90
C VAL A 9 -3.24 0.01 -5.84
N ASN A 10 -4.33 -0.61 -5.39
CA ASN A 10 -5.13 -1.47 -6.25
C ASN A 10 -5.91 -0.62 -7.27
N GLU A 11 -5.98 -1.07 -8.52
CA GLU A 11 -6.73 -0.38 -9.59
C GLU A 11 -8.20 -0.08 -9.24
N GLN A 12 -8.82 -0.91 -8.41
CA GLN A 12 -10.20 -0.74 -7.96
C GLN A 12 -10.33 0.15 -6.72
N HIS A 13 -9.21 0.55 -6.11
CA HIS A 13 -9.21 1.33 -4.88
C HIS A 13 -8.98 2.81 -5.17
N CYS A 14 -9.90 3.63 -4.70
CA CYS A 14 -9.69 5.07 -4.56
C CYS A 14 -9.22 5.37 -3.14
N LEU A 15 -8.20 6.21 -2.99
CA LEU A 15 -7.82 6.77 -1.70
C LEU A 15 -9.00 7.56 -1.09
N PHE A 16 -9.28 7.34 0.19
CA PHE A 16 -10.11 8.25 0.99
C PHE A 16 -9.42 9.62 1.09
N ASN A 17 -10.20 10.69 1.29
CA ASN A 17 -9.65 12.05 1.36
C ASN A 17 -8.59 12.20 2.46
N GLU A 18 -8.85 11.66 3.65
CA GLU A 18 -7.89 11.68 4.77
C GLU A 18 -6.59 10.96 4.42
N GLN A 19 -6.65 9.82 3.71
CA GLN A 19 -5.43 9.13 3.26
C GLN A 19 -4.62 10.01 2.29
N LYS A 20 -5.29 10.73 1.37
CA LYS A 20 -4.61 11.66 0.45
C LYS A 20 -3.93 12.79 1.21
N GLU A 21 -4.63 13.40 2.17
CA GLU A 21 -4.09 14.48 3.00
C GLU A 21 -2.87 14.03 3.80
N LEU A 22 -2.96 12.86 4.45
CA LEU A 22 -1.85 12.28 5.22
C LEU A 22 -0.64 11.97 4.33
N LEU A 23 -0.88 11.44 3.13
CA LEU A 23 0.18 11.12 2.17
C LEU A 23 0.89 12.41 1.70
N LEU A 24 0.13 13.41 1.25
CA LEU A 24 0.67 14.65 0.69
C LEU A 24 1.31 15.56 1.75
N LYS A 25 0.90 15.45 3.01
CA LYS A 25 1.54 16.16 4.14
C LYS A 25 2.97 15.68 4.38
N LYS A 26 3.27 14.42 4.10
CA LYS A 26 4.54 13.76 4.47
C LYS A 26 5.45 13.48 3.27
N TYR A 27 4.88 13.26 2.10
CA TYR A 27 5.60 12.76 0.94
C TYR A 27 5.33 13.55 -0.34
N GLN A 28 6.35 13.63 -1.18
CA GLN A 28 6.22 13.97 -2.59
C GLN A 28 6.09 12.67 -3.39
N ILE A 29 4.95 12.48 -4.06
CA ILE A 29 4.68 11.26 -4.83
C ILE A 29 5.46 11.34 -6.15
N GLU A 30 6.37 10.40 -6.38
CA GLU A 30 7.17 10.31 -7.62
C GLU A 30 6.60 9.32 -8.63
N GLY A 31 5.76 8.40 -8.18
CA GLY A 31 5.16 7.40 -9.04
C GLY A 31 4.14 6.53 -8.33
N GLU A 32 3.35 5.84 -9.14
CA GLU A 32 2.28 4.95 -8.71
C GLU A 32 2.45 3.59 -9.39
N ILE A 33 2.43 2.52 -8.60
CA ILE A 33 2.35 1.15 -9.08
C ILE A 33 0.94 0.66 -8.81
N LYS A 34 0.19 0.42 -9.89
CA LYS A 34 -1.17 -0.11 -9.83
C LYS A 34 -1.16 -1.62 -9.73
N VAL A 35 -1.78 -2.16 -8.69
CA VAL A 35 -2.00 -3.60 -8.51
C VAL A 35 -3.23 -3.99 -9.34
N PRO A 36 -3.09 -4.89 -10.33
CA PRO A 36 -4.20 -5.35 -11.14
C PRO A 36 -5.30 -5.98 -10.29
N THR A 37 -6.55 -5.88 -10.76
CA THR A 37 -7.70 -6.51 -10.09
C THR A 37 -7.48 -8.02 -9.84
N ASN A 38 -6.89 -8.73 -10.81
CA ASN A 38 -6.60 -10.16 -10.71
C ASN A 38 -5.27 -10.47 -10.00
N GLY A 39 -4.58 -9.44 -9.48
CA GLY A 39 -3.29 -9.55 -8.82
C GLY A 39 -2.10 -9.81 -9.76
N TRP A 40 -0.94 -10.06 -9.16
CA TRP A 40 0.29 -10.45 -9.85
C TRP A 40 0.64 -11.90 -9.50
N ASN A 41 1.26 -12.61 -10.43
CA ASN A 41 1.93 -13.87 -10.09
C ASN A 41 3.24 -13.59 -9.31
N LEU A 42 3.77 -14.64 -8.66
CA LEU A 42 4.96 -14.52 -7.81
C LEU A 42 6.21 -14.01 -8.55
N LYS A 43 6.38 -14.39 -9.82
CA LYS A 43 7.50 -13.90 -10.65
C LYS A 43 7.44 -12.37 -10.77
N LYS A 44 6.28 -11.83 -11.12
CA LYS A 44 6.08 -10.38 -11.23
C LYS A 44 6.24 -9.66 -9.90
N ILE A 45 5.77 -10.26 -8.81
CA ILE A 45 5.97 -9.71 -7.45
C ILE A 45 7.46 -9.58 -7.13
N ARG A 46 8.28 -10.59 -7.46
CA ARG A 46 9.74 -10.53 -7.27
C ARG A 46 10.39 -9.42 -8.10
N GLU A 47 10.02 -9.30 -9.37
CA GLU A 47 10.51 -8.22 -10.25
C GLU A 47 10.19 -6.83 -9.66
N ILE A 48 8.96 -6.65 -9.18
CA ILE A 48 8.54 -5.40 -8.53
C ILE A 48 9.34 -5.16 -7.26
N ALA A 49 9.50 -6.17 -6.40
CA ALA A 49 10.29 -6.06 -5.16
C ALA A 49 11.72 -5.60 -5.43
N SER A 50 12.41 -6.21 -6.41
CA SER A 50 13.74 -5.81 -6.83
C SER A 50 13.79 -4.36 -7.35
N SER A 51 12.78 -3.94 -8.12
CA SER A 51 12.71 -2.56 -8.64
C SER A 51 12.49 -1.48 -7.56
N LEU A 52 12.09 -1.88 -6.35
CA LEU A 52 11.80 -1.00 -5.22
C LEU A 52 12.96 -0.87 -4.23
N ILE A 53 14.07 -1.60 -4.42
CA ILE A 53 15.26 -1.50 -3.58
C ILE A 53 15.78 -0.05 -3.57
N GLY A 54 16.08 0.45 -2.36
CA GLY A 54 16.53 1.83 -2.12
C GLY A 54 15.44 2.90 -2.19
N LYS A 55 14.17 2.54 -2.44
CA LYS A 55 13.05 3.49 -2.55
C LYS A 55 12.20 3.51 -1.28
N GLN A 56 11.61 4.65 -1.00
CA GLN A 56 10.55 4.75 0.02
C GLN A 56 9.21 4.36 -0.61
N VAL A 57 8.52 3.40 0.01
CA VAL A 57 7.24 2.90 -0.51
C VAL A 57 6.11 3.19 0.47
N VAL A 58 4.92 3.50 -0.06
CA VAL A 58 3.68 3.58 0.71
C VAL A 58 2.64 2.65 0.09
N PHE A 59 2.19 1.65 0.86
CA PHE A 59 1.10 0.78 0.49
C PHE A 59 -0.24 1.44 0.85
N VAL A 60 -0.97 1.84 -0.17
CA VAL A 60 -2.40 2.19 -0.07
C VAL A 60 -3.26 0.93 -0.02
N SER A 61 -2.86 -0.08 -0.79
CA SER A 61 -3.44 -1.42 -0.75
C SER A 61 -2.32 -2.42 -0.43
N PRO A 62 -2.39 -3.13 0.71
CA PRO A 62 -1.37 -4.13 1.07
C PRO A 62 -1.29 -5.26 0.02
N VAL A 63 -0.06 -5.62 -0.37
CA VAL A 63 0.21 -6.83 -1.15
C VAL A 63 1.11 -7.73 -0.30
N PRO A 64 0.56 -8.72 0.43
CA PRO A 64 1.30 -9.42 1.49
C PRO A 64 2.62 -10.04 1.03
N ALA A 65 2.61 -10.73 -0.11
CA ALA A 65 3.83 -11.36 -0.66
C ALA A 65 4.90 -10.34 -1.06
N LEU A 66 4.50 -9.17 -1.58
CA LEU A 66 5.44 -8.10 -1.91
C LEU A 66 6.06 -7.50 -0.64
N MET A 67 5.23 -7.24 0.38
CA MET A 67 5.70 -6.72 1.66
C MET A 67 6.68 -7.69 2.34
N ALA A 68 6.43 -8.99 2.27
CA ALA A 68 7.35 -10.01 2.79
C ALA A 68 8.70 -9.97 2.05
N LEU A 69 8.69 -9.97 0.72
CA LEU A 69 9.92 -9.93 -0.09
C LEU A 69 10.71 -8.63 0.09
N MET A 70 10.05 -7.50 0.37
CA MET A 70 10.69 -6.21 0.63
C MET A 70 11.34 -6.11 2.01
N GLN A 71 10.93 -6.95 2.98
CA GLN A 71 11.58 -7.05 4.29
C GLN A 71 12.91 -7.82 4.23
N THR A 72 13.05 -8.71 3.25
CA THR A 72 14.19 -9.59 3.06
C THR A 72 14.62 -9.56 1.59
N SER A 73 15.07 -8.41 1.10
CA SER A 73 15.65 -8.37 -0.25
C SER A 73 17.16 -8.58 -0.16
N GLU A 74 17.66 -9.71 -0.63
CA GLU A 74 19.09 -9.96 -0.81
C GLU A 74 19.48 -9.62 -2.25
N ASP A 75 20.52 -8.81 -2.43
CA ASP A 75 21.21 -8.64 -3.71
C ASP A 75 22.71 -8.97 -3.57
N THR A 76 23.47 -8.82 -4.66
CA THR A 76 24.91 -9.12 -4.68
C THR A 76 25.75 -8.25 -3.73
N THR A 77 25.15 -7.25 -3.09
CA THR A 77 25.79 -6.31 -2.16
C THR A 77 25.32 -6.50 -0.71
N GLY A 78 24.30 -7.34 -0.44
CA GLY A 78 23.86 -7.71 0.90
C GLY A 78 22.33 -7.77 1.07
N THR A 79 21.86 -7.92 2.31
CA THR A 79 20.43 -7.85 2.66
C THR A 79 20.00 -6.39 2.82
N HIS A 80 19.18 -5.91 1.89
CA HIS A 80 18.53 -4.61 1.95
C HIS A 80 17.13 -4.75 2.54
N ARG A 81 16.75 -3.78 3.39
CA ARG A 81 15.38 -3.59 3.83
C ARG A 81 14.80 -2.41 3.07
N VAL A 82 13.73 -2.62 2.32
CA VAL A 82 13.02 -1.50 1.69
C VAL A 82 12.07 -0.91 2.73
N PRO A 83 12.29 0.32 3.22
CA PRO A 83 11.40 0.93 4.19
C PRO A 83 10.06 1.23 3.52
N PHE A 84 9.01 0.59 4.00
CA PHE A 84 7.64 0.87 3.57
C PHE A 84 6.77 1.34 4.73
N LYS A 85 5.69 2.04 4.37
CA LYS A 85 4.58 2.37 5.26
C LYS A 85 3.29 1.81 4.67
N VAL A 86 2.31 1.51 5.51
CA VAL A 86 1.01 1.01 5.08
C VAL A 86 -0.11 1.80 5.76
N PHE A 87 -1.20 2.02 5.04
CA PHE A 87 -2.39 2.60 5.64
C PHE A 87 -3.12 1.57 6.51
N HIS A 88 -3.36 1.96 7.76
CA HIS A 88 -4.14 1.22 8.73
C HIS A 88 -5.37 2.04 9.15
N ASN A 89 -6.46 1.36 9.43
CA ASN A 89 -7.63 1.93 10.10
C ASN A 89 -8.19 0.86 11.03
N SER A 90 -8.35 1.17 12.32
CA SER A 90 -8.93 0.26 13.32
C SER A 90 -10.46 0.34 13.39
N VAL A 91 -11.06 1.42 12.90
CA VAL A 91 -12.49 1.66 12.97
C VAL A 91 -13.21 0.96 11.80
N ARG A 92 -14.37 0.35 12.08
CA ARG A 92 -15.21 -0.35 11.11
C ARG A 92 -16.62 0.20 11.14
N GLU A 93 -17.19 0.41 9.96
CA GLU A 93 -18.59 0.78 9.76
C GLU A 93 -19.39 -0.45 9.34
N LYS A 94 -20.58 -0.63 9.94
CA LYS A 94 -21.55 -1.65 9.50
C LYS A 94 -22.44 -1.06 8.42
N LYS A 95 -22.63 -1.78 7.32
CA LYS A 95 -23.60 -1.44 6.28
C LYS A 95 -24.52 -2.61 6.03
N GLN A 96 -25.83 -2.34 5.96
CA GLN A 96 -26.81 -3.31 5.53
C GLN A 96 -27.01 -3.18 4.02
N LEU A 97 -26.90 -4.30 3.32
CA LEU A 97 -27.18 -4.40 1.89
C LEU A 97 -28.71 -4.52 1.67
N PRO A 98 -29.22 -4.21 0.45
CA PRO A 98 -30.64 -4.31 0.14
C PRO A 98 -31.24 -5.71 0.38
N ASP A 99 -30.42 -6.75 0.34
CA ASP A 99 -30.81 -8.15 0.59
C ASP A 99 -30.77 -8.56 2.08
N GLY A 100 -30.55 -7.59 2.98
CA GLY A 100 -30.53 -7.80 4.43
C GLY A 100 -29.17 -8.25 5.00
N ARG A 101 -28.18 -8.58 4.16
CA ARG A 101 -26.82 -8.94 4.65
C ARG A 101 -26.14 -7.73 5.27
N ILE A 102 -25.40 -7.96 6.35
CA ILE A 102 -24.57 -6.93 6.99
C ILE A 102 -23.11 -7.15 6.60
N ILE A 103 -22.50 -6.13 6.03
CA ILE A 103 -21.05 -6.09 5.76
C ILE A 103 -20.36 -5.11 6.71
N GLN A 104 -19.08 -5.36 6.96
CA GLN A 104 -18.21 -4.42 7.66
C GLN A 104 -17.18 -3.87 6.69
N THR A 105 -17.05 -2.54 6.66
CA THR A 105 -16.04 -1.85 5.85
C THR A 105 -15.19 -0.96 6.74
N ALA A 106 -13.96 -0.64 6.32
CA ALA A 106 -13.18 0.39 7.00
C ALA A 106 -13.95 1.71 7.03
N ALA A 107 -13.83 2.46 8.13
CA ALA A 107 -14.44 3.77 8.24
C ALA A 107 -13.78 4.77 7.27
N LYS A 108 -14.52 5.84 6.94
CA LYS A 108 -13.97 6.89 6.05
C LYS A 108 -12.84 7.70 6.70
N THR A 109 -12.79 7.73 8.02
CA THR A 109 -11.83 8.50 8.84
C THR A 109 -11.12 7.60 9.85
N GLY A 110 -10.08 8.11 10.49
CA GLY A 110 -9.25 7.37 11.45
C GLY A 110 -8.14 6.56 10.78
N TRP A 111 -7.71 7.00 9.59
CA TRP A 111 -6.59 6.40 8.87
C TRP A 111 -5.25 6.85 9.45
N GLU A 112 -4.32 5.91 9.52
CA GLU A 112 -2.96 6.14 9.99
C GLU A 112 -1.93 5.48 9.05
N LEU A 113 -0.73 6.04 9.01
CA LEU A 113 0.41 5.51 8.24
C LEU A 113 1.39 4.83 9.19
N VAL A 114 1.41 3.50 9.20
CA VAL A 114 2.27 2.67 10.07
C VAL A 114 3.47 2.10 9.35
#